data_AF-A0A939B0C3-F1
#
_entry.id   AF-A0A939B0C3-F1
#
_cell.length_a   1.000
_cell.length_b   1.000
_cell.length_c   1.000
_cell.angle_alpha   90.00
_cell.angle_beta   90.00
_cell.angle_gamma   90.00
#
_symmetry.space_group_name_H-M   'P 1'
#
loop_
_entity.id
_entity.type
_entity.pdbx_description
1 polymer ?
#
loop_
_entity_poly.entity_id
_entity_poly.type
_entity_poly.pdbx_seq_one_letter_code
_entity_poly.pdbx_strand_id
1 'polypeptide(L)'
;MAESLPTTPLPTRRFGRTELAMPVLSLGCMRFQQSWSDLPADQITEASQANLRAILEAAVPAGFHHIETARHYGTSERQLGWLLDQVRDPLRILQTKVPPHPAPEAFEAELRTSFERLGVERVDLVTLHG
;
A
#
# COMPACT_ATOMS: atom_id res chain seq x y z
N MET A 1 5.82 15.82 30.10
CA MET A 1 5.62 14.58 29.31
C MET A 1 4.20 14.60 28.81
N ALA A 2 3.98 14.60 27.50
CA ALA A 2 2.61 14.60 26.96
C ALA A 2 2.02 13.20 27.16
N GLU A 3 0.89 13.13 27.84
CA GLU A 3 0.13 11.91 28.08
C GLU A 3 -0.40 11.41 26.72
N SER A 4 0.01 10.21 26.30
CA SER A 4 -0.49 9.63 25.04
C SER A 4 -1.95 9.25 25.24
N LEU A 5 -2.86 9.86 24.47
CA LEU A 5 -4.26 9.46 24.45
C LEU A 5 -4.35 7.96 24.14
N PRO A 6 -5.23 7.19 24.83
CA PRO A 6 -5.42 5.79 24.52
C PRO A 6 -5.91 5.65 23.08
N THR A 7 -5.05 5.15 22.19
CA THR A 7 -5.40 4.85 20.81
C THR A 7 -6.27 3.60 20.82
N THR A 8 -7.59 3.80 20.77
CA THR A 8 -8.48 2.70 20.42
C THR A 8 -8.20 2.36 18.96
N PRO A 9 -7.91 1.10 18.60
CA PRO A 9 -7.65 0.72 17.23
C PRO A 9 -8.85 1.09 16.34
N LEU A 10 -8.58 1.52 15.11
CA LEU A 10 -9.62 1.90 14.15
C LEU A 10 -10.72 0.83 14.07
N PRO A 11 -12.01 1.22 14.21
CA PRO A 11 -13.11 0.28 14.04
C PRO A 11 -13.07 -0.40 12.68
N THR A 12 -13.52 -1.65 12.62
CA THR A 12 -13.64 -2.39 11.36
C THR A 12 -15.11 -2.66 11.00
N ARG A 13 -15.35 -2.97 9.73
CA ARG A 13 -16.63 -3.41 9.17
C ARG A 13 -16.36 -4.54 8.18
N ARG A 14 -17.33 -5.43 7.99
CA ARG A 14 -17.22 -6.45 6.95
C ARG A 14 -17.23 -5.80 5.56
N PHE A 15 -16.25 -6.14 4.72
CA PHE A 15 -16.19 -5.63 3.35
C PHE A 15 -17.00 -6.49 2.39
N GLY A 16 -18.27 -6.10 2.18
CA GLY A 16 -19.19 -6.82 1.30
C GLY A 16 -19.40 -8.27 1.74
N ARG A 17 -19.13 -9.21 0.82
CA ARG A 17 -19.18 -10.67 1.04
C ARG A 17 -17.79 -11.33 1.06
N THR A 18 -16.72 -10.53 1.17
CA THR A 18 -15.34 -11.04 1.23
C THR A 18 -14.97 -11.58 2.61
N GLU A 19 -15.81 -11.30 3.62
CA GLU A 19 -15.54 -11.54 5.05
C GLU A 19 -14.29 -10.83 5.60
N LEU A 20 -13.62 -9.96 4.82
CA LEU A 20 -12.53 -9.13 5.32
C LEU A 20 -13.04 -8.13 6.36
N ALA A 21 -12.35 -8.07 7.50
CA ALA A 21 -12.56 -7.08 8.55
C ALA A 21 -11.86 -5.76 8.18
N MET A 22 -12.47 -4.99 7.27
CA MET A 22 -11.91 -3.77 6.72
C MET A 22 -11.97 -2.61 7.74
N PRO A 23 -10.86 -1.94 8.05
CA PRO A 23 -10.87 -0.70 8.82
C PRO A 23 -11.75 0.36 8.16
N VAL A 24 -12.47 1.16 8.97
CA VAL A 24 -13.34 2.24 8.44
C VAL A 24 -12.57 3.35 7.74
N LEU A 25 -11.24 3.41 7.91
CA LEU A 25 -10.32 4.30 7.21
C LEU A 25 -9.18 3.50 6.59
N SER A 26 -8.75 3.91 5.42
CA SER A 26 -7.63 3.28 4.68
C SER A 26 -6.44 4.23 4.62
N LEU A 27 -5.23 3.68 4.62
CA LEU A 27 -4.02 4.43 4.37
C LEU A 27 -3.79 4.53 2.85
N GLY A 28 -4.15 5.67 2.28
CA GLY A 28 -3.93 5.94 0.85
C GLY A 28 -2.47 6.26 0.53
N CYS A 29 -1.86 5.48 -0.36
CA CYS A 29 -0.42 5.51 -0.65
C CYS A 29 -0.06 6.39 -1.86
N MET A 30 -0.98 7.19 -2.42
CA MET A 30 -0.67 8.08 -3.56
C MET A 30 0.47 9.05 -3.24
N ARG A 31 0.59 9.51 -1.98
CA ARG A 31 1.65 10.43 -1.53
C ARG A 31 2.90 9.75 -0.99
N PHE A 32 2.99 8.43 -1.08
CA PHE A 32 4.22 7.71 -0.74
C PHE A 32 5.28 7.81 -1.83
N GLN A 33 4.85 8.11 -3.06
CA GLN A 33 5.77 8.37 -4.16
C GLN A 33 6.73 9.52 -3.85
N GLN A 34 7.98 9.36 -4.26
CA GLN A 34 8.91 10.46 -4.47
C GLN A 34 8.64 11.17 -5.80
N SER A 35 8.27 10.40 -6.83
CA SER A 35 8.04 10.88 -8.19
C SER A 35 6.82 10.21 -8.81
N TRP A 36 6.11 10.97 -9.65
CA TRP A 36 4.98 10.47 -10.45
C TRP A 36 5.42 9.53 -11.57
N SER A 37 6.72 9.50 -11.88
CA SER A 37 7.35 8.47 -12.73
C SER A 37 7.89 7.34 -11.85
N ASP A 38 7.82 6.09 -12.32
CA ASP A 38 8.47 4.94 -11.64
C ASP A 38 10.00 5.03 -11.83
N LEU A 39 10.65 5.79 -10.95
CA LEU A 39 12.09 6.00 -11.00
C LEU A 39 12.88 4.69 -10.78
N PRO A 40 14.11 4.61 -11.32
CA PRO A 40 15.10 3.65 -10.88
C PRO A 40 15.29 3.66 -9.36
N ALA A 41 15.59 2.50 -8.77
CA ALA A 41 15.69 2.32 -7.33
C ALA A 41 16.75 3.23 -6.68
N ASP A 42 17.89 3.39 -7.34
CA ASP A 42 19.03 4.21 -6.91
C ASP A 42 18.77 5.72 -6.94
N GLN A 43 17.65 6.15 -7.53
CA GLN A 43 17.21 7.55 -7.55
C GLN A 43 16.20 7.87 -6.44
N ILE A 44 15.73 6.87 -5.69
CA ILE A 44 14.87 7.09 -4.53
C ILE A 44 15.74 7.48 -3.33
N THR A 45 15.47 8.64 -2.77
CA THR A 45 16.23 9.19 -1.65
C THR A 45 15.92 8.45 -0.36
N GLU A 46 16.93 8.32 0.49
CA GLU A 46 16.76 7.76 1.84
C GLU A 46 15.74 8.55 2.66
N ALA A 47 15.69 9.89 2.49
CA ALA A 47 14.74 10.75 3.18
C ALA A 47 13.28 10.44 2.80
N SER A 48 13.00 10.24 1.51
CA SER A 48 11.66 9.84 1.06
C SER A 48 11.27 8.47 1.64
N GLN A 49 12.21 7.53 1.63
CA GLN A 49 11.97 6.19 2.16
C GLN A 49 11.77 6.19 3.69
N ALA A 50 12.55 6.97 4.42
CA ALA A 50 12.41 7.14 5.87
C ALA A 50 11.06 7.77 6.26
N ASN A 51 10.57 8.73 5.47
CA ASN A 51 9.25 9.32 5.68
C ASN A 51 8.14 8.27 5.52
N LEU A 52 8.19 7.44 4.46
CA LEU A 52 7.24 6.34 4.27
C LEU A 52 7.26 5.38 5.46
N ARG A 53 8.46 4.96 5.89
CA ARG A 53 8.64 4.10 7.07
C ARG A 53 7.95 4.67 8.30
N ALA A 54 8.22 5.94 8.62
CA ALA A 54 7.65 6.59 9.80
C ALA A 54 6.11 6.61 9.76
N ILE A 55 5.52 6.80 8.56
CA ILE A 55 4.07 6.72 8.38
C ILE A 55 3.57 5.30 8.65
N LEU A 56 4.20 4.27 8.09
CA LEU A 56 3.80 2.87 8.33
C LEU A 56 3.92 2.49 9.81
N GLU A 57 5.01 2.86 10.47
CA GLU A 57 5.25 2.56 11.89
C GLU A 57 4.21 3.22 12.80
N ALA A 58 3.71 4.41 12.44
CA ALA A 58 2.61 5.07 13.15
C ALA A 58 1.23 4.48 12.79
N ALA A 59 1.04 4.04 11.54
CA ALA A 59 -0.23 3.56 11.02
C ALA A 59 -0.66 2.21 11.64
N VAL A 60 0.28 1.28 11.81
CA VAL A 60 0.01 -0.07 12.33
C VAL A 60 -0.64 -0.06 13.72
N PRO A 61 -0.04 0.56 14.77
CA PRO A 61 -0.67 0.59 16.09
C PRO A 61 -1.95 1.44 16.14
N ALA A 62 -2.13 2.38 15.21
CA ALA A 62 -3.36 3.17 15.07
C ALA A 62 -4.51 2.40 14.40
N GLY A 63 -4.27 1.18 13.89
CA GLY A 63 -5.29 0.32 13.28
C GLY A 63 -5.51 0.53 11.77
N PHE A 64 -4.60 1.24 11.09
CA PHE A 64 -4.67 1.44 9.64
C PHE A 64 -4.14 0.20 8.89
N HIS A 65 -4.87 -0.90 9.01
CA HIS A 65 -4.46 -2.19 8.45
C HIS A 65 -4.76 -2.32 6.95
N HIS A 66 -5.65 -1.49 6.40
CA HIS A 66 -5.86 -1.44 4.94
C HIS A 66 -4.98 -0.38 4.31
N ILE A 67 -4.09 -0.82 3.43
CA ILE A 67 -3.19 0.04 2.66
C ILE A 67 -3.51 -0.08 1.17
N GLU A 68 -3.54 1.07 0.51
CA GLU A 68 -4.12 1.20 -0.82
C GLU A 68 -3.16 1.96 -1.73
N THR A 69 -2.64 1.29 -2.76
CA THR A 69 -1.69 1.88 -3.73
C THR A 69 -2.15 1.70 -5.18
N ALA A 70 -1.32 2.06 -6.15
CA ALA A 70 -1.61 1.90 -7.57
C ALA A 70 -0.33 1.74 -8.39
N ARG A 71 -0.43 1.02 -9.50
CA ARG A 71 0.62 0.93 -10.51
C ARG A 71 1.05 2.30 -11.04
N HIS A 72 0.13 3.25 -11.14
CA HIS A 72 0.43 4.60 -11.64
C HIS A 72 0.71 5.63 -10.56
N TYR A 73 0.89 5.24 -9.30
CA TYR A 73 1.39 6.14 -8.26
C TYR A 73 2.92 6.21 -8.28
N GLY A 74 3.50 6.36 -9.47
CA GLY A 74 4.95 6.46 -9.69
C GLY A 74 5.78 5.46 -8.88
N THR A 75 6.66 5.95 -8.00
CA THR A 75 7.53 5.08 -7.16
C THR A 75 6.85 4.43 -5.96
N SER A 76 5.56 4.70 -5.69
CA SER A 76 4.86 4.30 -4.47
C SER A 76 4.92 2.79 -4.20
N GLU A 77 4.58 1.94 -5.18
CA GLU A 77 4.61 0.48 -5.00
C GLU A 77 6.00 -0.05 -4.65
N ARG A 78 7.04 0.49 -5.27
CA ARG A 78 8.43 0.10 -5.01
C ARG A 78 8.84 0.45 -3.58
N GLN A 79 8.60 1.71 -3.19
CA GLN A 79 8.96 2.20 -1.87
C GLN A 79 8.18 1.49 -0.77
N LEU A 80 6.90 1.20 -1.01
CA LEU A 80 6.08 0.41 -0.11
C LEU A 80 6.61 -1.02 0.01
N GLY A 81 6.88 -1.67 -1.12
CA GLY A 81 7.36 -3.05 -1.18
C GLY A 81 8.60 -3.28 -0.34
N TRP A 82 9.58 -2.37 -0.41
CA TRP A 82 10.79 -2.43 0.41
C TRP A 82 10.53 -2.44 1.93
N LEU A 83 9.40 -1.91 2.39
CA LEU A 83 9.08 -1.78 3.81
C LEU A 83 8.09 -2.83 4.32
N LEU A 84 7.43 -3.61 3.46
CA LEU A 84 6.37 -4.54 3.88
C LEU A 84 6.87 -5.56 4.92
N ASP A 85 8.07 -6.11 4.73
CA ASP A 85 8.70 -7.07 5.65
C ASP A 85 9.37 -6.40 6.86
N GLN A 86 9.75 -5.13 6.71
CA GLN A 86 10.48 -4.38 7.73
C GLN A 86 9.54 -3.76 8.77
N VAL A 87 8.37 -3.27 8.32
CA VAL A 87 7.29 -2.77 9.16
C VAL A 87 6.17 -3.79 9.12
N ARG A 88 6.25 -4.79 10.00
CA ARG A 88 5.30 -5.91 10.01
C ARG A 88 3.92 -5.48 10.48
N ASP A 89 2.90 -5.93 9.77
CA ASP A 89 1.51 -5.81 10.18
C ASP A 89 0.78 -7.13 9.88
N PRO A 90 0.47 -7.94 10.89
CA PRO A 90 -0.17 -9.25 10.70
C PRO A 90 -1.63 -9.14 10.25
N LEU A 91 -2.25 -7.96 10.34
CA LEU A 91 -3.64 -7.71 9.94
C LEU A 91 -3.73 -6.98 8.60
N ARG A 92 -2.60 -6.77 7.92
CA ARG A 92 -2.53 -6.00 6.68
C ARG A 92 -3.46 -6.55 5.61
N ILE A 93 -4.23 -5.64 5.03
CA ILE A 93 -4.97 -5.82 3.78
C ILE A 93 -4.26 -4.94 2.76
N LEU A 94 -3.56 -5.55 1.82
CA LEU A 94 -2.83 -4.87 0.75
C LEU A 94 -3.68 -4.83 -0.52
N GLN A 95 -4.00 -3.60 -0.95
CA GLN A 95 -4.70 -3.34 -2.19
C GLN A 95 -3.79 -2.61 -3.18
N THR A 96 -3.82 -3.05 -4.44
CA THR A 96 -3.33 -2.25 -5.57
C THR A 96 -4.44 -2.05 -6.63
N LYS A 97 -4.16 -1.18 -7.60
CA LYS A 97 -5.01 -0.93 -8.76
C LYS A 97 -4.19 -0.81 -10.03
N VAL A 98 -4.76 -1.34 -11.11
CA VAL A 98 -4.22 -1.31 -12.48
C VAL A 98 -5.34 -0.88 -13.43
N PRO A 99 -5.04 -0.10 -14.49
CA PRO A 99 -6.06 0.28 -15.46
C PRO A 99 -6.61 -0.95 -16.19
N PRO A 100 -7.88 -0.93 -16.65
CA PRO A 100 -8.36 -1.96 -17.56
C PRO A 100 -7.59 -1.88 -18.88
N HIS A 101 -7.35 -3.03 -19.49
CA HIS A 101 -6.73 -3.10 -20.81
C HIS A 101 -7.50 -4.06 -21.72
N PRO A 102 -7.75 -3.73 -23.01
CA PRO A 102 -8.52 -4.59 -23.91
C PRO A 102 -7.81 -5.90 -24.25
N ALA A 103 -6.47 -5.91 -24.25
CA ALA A 103 -5.67 -7.13 -24.36
C ALA A 103 -5.38 -7.69 -22.94
N PRO A 104 -5.86 -8.89 -22.58
CA PRO A 104 -5.67 -9.49 -21.26
C PRO A 104 -4.19 -9.64 -20.85
N GLU A 105 -3.33 -9.97 -21.79
CA GLU A 105 -1.91 -10.25 -21.56
C GLU A 105 -1.16 -8.98 -21.13
N ALA A 106 -1.58 -7.82 -21.64
CA ALA A 106 -1.05 -6.54 -21.23
C ALA A 106 -1.55 -6.13 -19.84
N PHE A 107 -2.83 -6.39 -19.52
CA PHE A 107 -3.34 -6.23 -18.15
C PHE A 107 -2.55 -7.10 -17.15
N GLU A 108 -2.33 -8.37 -17.49
CA GLU A 108 -1.56 -9.29 -16.66
C GLU A 108 -0.08 -8.88 -16.52
N ALA A 109 0.55 -8.38 -17.59
CA ALA A 109 1.91 -7.86 -17.54
C ALA A 109 2.03 -6.64 -16.62
N GLU A 110 1.04 -5.75 -16.66
CA GLU A 110 1.00 -4.57 -15.80
C GLU A 110 0.76 -4.95 -14.34
N LEU A 111 -0.17 -5.88 -14.08
CA LEU A 111 -0.40 -6.41 -12.73
C LEU A 111 0.82 -7.17 -12.18
N ARG A 112 1.54 -7.93 -13.03
CA ARG A 112 2.82 -8.56 -12.67
C ARG A 112 3.86 -7.54 -12.23
N THR A 113 3.92 -6.39 -12.92
CA THR A 113 4.81 -5.30 -12.53
C THR A 113 4.48 -4.77 -11.12
N SER A 114 3.20 -4.68 -10.76
CA SER A 114 2.80 -4.34 -9.38
C SER A 114 3.31 -5.37 -8.36
N PHE A 115 3.15 -6.68 -8.62
CA PHE A 115 3.67 -7.73 -7.75
C PHE A 115 5.20 -7.64 -7.58
N GLU A 116 5.93 -7.46 -8.68
CA GLU A 116 7.40 -7.31 -8.67
C GLU A 116 7.85 -6.10 -7.85
N ARG A 117 7.14 -4.96 -7.98
CA ARG A 117 7.49 -3.71 -7.29
C ARG A 117 7.16 -3.77 -5.81
N LEU A 118 6.02 -4.37 -5.46
CA LEU A 118 5.64 -4.64 -4.07
C LEU A 118 6.50 -5.75 -3.45
N GLY A 119 7.13 -6.60 -4.25
CA GLY A 119 7.92 -7.73 -3.78
C GLY A 119 7.07 -8.81 -3.11
N VAL A 120 5.84 -9.03 -3.60
CA VAL A 120 4.89 -9.97 -3.00
C VAL A 120 4.34 -10.96 -4.03
N GLU A 121 4.01 -12.16 -3.58
CA GLU A 121 3.36 -13.18 -4.40
C GLU A 121 1.83 -13.03 -4.45
N ARG A 122 1.27 -12.23 -3.52
CA ARG A 122 -0.17 -12.03 -3.35
C ARG A 122 -0.49 -10.61 -2.88
N VAL A 123 -1.60 -10.08 -3.39
CA VAL A 123 -2.32 -8.94 -2.81
C VAL A 123 -3.71 -9.39 -2.37
N ASP A 124 -4.28 -8.73 -1.38
CA ASP A 124 -5.62 -9.08 -0.87
C ASP A 124 -6.72 -8.61 -1.81
N LEU A 125 -6.51 -7.44 -2.44
CA LEU A 125 -7.48 -6.78 -3.30
C LEU A 125 -6.80 -6.20 -4.56
N VAL A 126 -7.45 -6.35 -5.71
CA VAL A 126 -7.11 -5.67 -6.96
C VAL A 126 -8.33 -4.88 -7.40
N THR A 127 -8.15 -3.59 -7.68
CA THR A 127 -9.20 -2.72 -8.24
C THR A 127 -8.87 -2.31 -9.69
N LEU A 128 -9.88 -2.20 -10.55
CA LEU A 128 -9.72 -1.63 -11.89
C LEU A 128 -9.68 -0.10 -11.80
N HIS A 129 -8.61 0.51 -12.32
CA HIS A 129 -8.39 1.96 -12.27
C HIS A 129 -9.16 2.63 -13.43
N GLY A 130 -10.27 3.30 -13.09
CA GLY A 130 -11.10 4.05 -14.04
C GLY A 130 -10.67 5.49 -14.25
#